data_AF-A0A961A027-F1
#
_entry.id   AF-A0A961A027-F1
#
_cell.length_a   1.000
_cell.length_b   1.000
_cell.length_c   1.000
_cell.angle_alpha   90.00
_cell.angle_beta   90.00
_cell.angle_gamma   90.00
#
_symmetry.space_group_name_H-M   'P 1'
#
loop_
_entity.id
_entity.type
_entity.pdbx_description
1 polymer ?
#
loop_
_entity_poly.entity_id
_entity_poly.type
_entity_poly.pdbx_seq_one_letter_code
_entity_poly.pdbx_strand_id
1 'polypeptide(L)'
;MNIVFVIRLNPSQIKRLKSFYNRLACYETGVTGEYVLSRFSLDVLRKASFDYQVLKSFSIKQLPIEVIYPAQSFLFEPPDSEALEEALAYALSKGLNLRKIQLQYLGRHHSDNPEVFLLDRPGGKRSYRWYIPEKPQKLIDIRQQFPKMMRRLKSKNTKVVLSLGSGGVRLFAHPSLFKFIDLMGLRPYIDEIWGSSGGAIAGLPYSLGVEPHAIEQEGYHLYNERYSFRFSPSKLEVIKNLLSDAFLAASDNMLQGFLDCQQHLESMLEKFLEEKKRKIPFFAMAYNLTKSRSEVLTPEEVDSKIYLTPILQTKAMDAVVASSAIPILYVPKKITRGNQTELYVDGGTTEEVPLISPYRKWKRERKNALEKRPKLLILSVNLFPTVGSSPLFTHWVFKKIPVFKILRLSATYADLVRQARIDEHKGTLARDKQVTQWELKLPDTGSGIVNTKAIPKIIEAARTSFYDQLLAIEASLS
;
A
#
# COMPACT_ATOMS: atom_id res chain seq x y z
N MET A 1 -24.83 11.70 -7.06
CA MET A 1 -24.36 13.02 -6.57
C MET A 1 -23.85 13.80 -7.77
N ASN A 2 -24.23 15.07 -7.91
CA ASN A 2 -23.72 15.95 -8.97
C ASN A 2 -22.37 16.50 -8.56
N ILE A 3 -21.45 16.59 -9.52
CA ILE A 3 -20.04 16.90 -9.26
C ILE A 3 -19.48 18.03 -10.11
N VAL A 4 -20.12 18.36 -11.25
CA VAL A 4 -19.72 19.45 -12.15
C VAL A 4 -20.93 20.31 -12.44
N PHE A 5 -20.75 21.63 -12.43
CA PHE A 5 -21.82 22.61 -12.53
C PHE A 5 -21.48 23.65 -13.60
N VAL A 6 -22.46 23.98 -14.43
CA VAL A 6 -22.40 25.16 -15.31
C VAL A 6 -23.21 26.24 -14.62
N ILE A 7 -22.57 27.37 -14.34
CA ILE A 7 -23.19 28.51 -13.67
C ILE A 7 -23.12 29.76 -14.53
N ARG A 8 -23.99 30.71 -14.26
CA ARG A 8 -23.88 32.09 -14.74
C ARG A 8 -23.58 33.03 -13.59
N LEU A 9 -22.54 33.85 -13.73
CA LEU A 9 -22.19 34.89 -12.76
C LEU A 9 -22.71 36.25 -13.21
N ASN A 10 -23.10 37.08 -12.23
CA ASN A 10 -23.44 38.47 -12.50
C ASN A 10 -22.17 39.22 -13.00
N PRO A 11 -22.23 39.97 -14.12
CA PRO A 11 -21.08 40.68 -14.69
C PRO A 11 -20.34 41.56 -13.68
N SER A 12 -21.07 42.17 -12.73
CA SER A 12 -20.51 43.01 -11.67
C SER A 12 -19.55 42.25 -10.74
N GLN A 13 -19.70 40.92 -10.62
CA GLN A 13 -18.92 40.09 -9.71
C GLN A 13 -17.68 39.45 -10.36
N ILE A 14 -17.55 39.51 -11.69
CA ILE A 14 -16.41 38.91 -12.43
C ILE A 14 -15.08 39.53 -11.95
N LYS A 15 -15.04 40.83 -11.67
CA LYS A 15 -13.84 41.49 -11.13
C LYS A 15 -13.46 40.94 -9.74
N ARG A 16 -14.46 40.69 -8.88
CA ARG A 16 -14.28 40.11 -7.55
C ARG A 16 -13.86 38.64 -7.62
N LEU A 17 -14.31 37.89 -8.63
CA LEU A 17 -13.87 36.52 -8.86
C LEU A 17 -12.34 36.43 -9.00
N LYS A 18 -11.73 37.43 -9.66
CA LYS A 18 -10.28 37.44 -9.91
C LYS A 18 -9.44 37.47 -8.64
N SER A 19 -9.92 38.07 -7.56
CA SER A 19 -9.20 38.08 -6.27
C SER A 19 -9.24 36.73 -5.55
N PHE A 20 -10.06 35.78 -6.00
CA PHE A 20 -10.22 34.45 -5.41
C PHE A 20 -9.55 33.32 -6.20
N TYR A 21 -8.90 33.60 -7.34
CA TYR A 21 -8.32 32.55 -8.20
C TYR A 21 -7.35 31.60 -7.48
N ASN A 22 -6.69 32.05 -6.41
CA ASN A 22 -5.81 31.19 -5.62
C ASN A 22 -6.56 30.08 -4.84
N ARG A 23 -7.89 30.20 -4.69
CA ARG A 23 -8.77 29.31 -3.91
C ARG A 23 -9.93 28.74 -4.71
N LEU A 24 -10.13 29.22 -5.93
CA LEU A 24 -11.29 28.94 -6.76
C LEU A 24 -10.87 28.75 -8.21
N ALA A 25 -11.18 27.59 -8.76
CA ALA A 25 -11.06 27.33 -10.18
C ALA A 25 -12.42 27.55 -10.85
N CYS A 26 -12.43 28.34 -11.92
CA CYS A 26 -13.63 28.67 -12.70
C CYS A 26 -13.21 28.71 -14.17
N TYR A 27 -13.89 27.93 -15.00
CA TYR A 27 -13.51 27.77 -16.40
C TYR A 27 -14.57 28.32 -17.33
N GLU A 28 -14.21 29.31 -18.15
CA GLU A 28 -15.15 29.92 -19.10
C GLU A 28 -15.58 28.92 -20.18
N THR A 29 -16.86 29.00 -20.54
CA THR A 29 -17.54 28.13 -21.51
C THR A 29 -17.47 28.63 -22.97
N GLY A 30 -16.98 29.86 -23.16
CA GLY A 30 -17.08 30.61 -24.41
C GLY A 30 -18.33 31.50 -24.51
N VAL A 31 -19.33 31.30 -23.64
CA VAL A 31 -20.47 32.23 -23.48
C VAL A 31 -20.15 33.22 -22.37
N THR A 32 -20.27 34.51 -22.65
CA THR A 32 -19.94 35.57 -21.68
C THR A 32 -20.74 35.41 -20.38
N GLY A 33 -20.02 35.33 -19.26
CA GLY A 33 -20.61 35.18 -17.92
C GLY A 33 -20.96 33.75 -17.52
N GLU A 34 -20.73 32.75 -18.37
CA GLU A 34 -20.95 31.33 -18.05
C GLU A 34 -19.65 30.60 -17.75
N TYR A 35 -19.64 29.87 -16.63
CA TYR A 35 -18.49 29.17 -16.08
C TYR A 35 -18.81 27.72 -15.74
N VAL A 36 -17.83 26.83 -15.87
CA VAL A 36 -17.86 25.45 -15.36
C VAL A 36 -17.04 25.36 -14.08
N LEU A 37 -17.61 24.72 -13.04
CA LEU A 37 -16.98 24.52 -11.75
C LEU A 37 -17.14 23.07 -11.28
N SER A 38 -16.15 22.58 -10.54
CA SER A 38 -16.29 21.39 -9.68
C SER A 38 -17.24 21.66 -8.51
N ARG A 39 -17.63 20.60 -7.78
CA ARG A 39 -18.42 20.74 -6.54
C ARG A 39 -17.67 21.54 -5.49
N PHE A 40 -16.38 21.25 -5.33
CA PHE A 40 -15.53 21.96 -4.38
C PHE A 40 -15.47 23.46 -4.69
N SER A 41 -15.20 23.81 -5.94
CA SER A 41 -15.15 25.21 -6.40
C SER A 41 -16.50 25.91 -6.21
N LEU A 42 -17.62 25.22 -6.45
CA LEU A 42 -18.96 25.75 -6.16
C LEU A 42 -19.18 26.03 -4.66
N ASP A 43 -18.71 25.13 -3.79
CA ASP A 43 -18.84 25.30 -2.33
C ASP A 43 -17.99 26.48 -1.82
N VAL A 44 -16.82 26.72 -2.40
CA VAL A 44 -16.01 27.93 -2.14
C VAL A 44 -16.77 29.18 -2.57
N LEU A 45 -17.38 29.16 -3.76
CA LEU A 45 -18.13 30.28 -4.32
C LEU A 45 -19.36 30.62 -3.45
N ARG A 46 -20.07 29.60 -2.95
CA ARG A 46 -21.17 29.74 -1.96
C ARG A 46 -20.71 30.44 -0.69
N LYS A 47 -19.61 29.97 -0.09
CA LYS A 47 -19.06 30.54 1.15
C LYS A 47 -18.65 32.01 0.99
N ALA A 48 -18.18 32.39 -0.20
CA ALA A 48 -17.79 33.76 -0.50
C ALA A 48 -18.98 34.68 -0.84
N SER A 49 -20.22 34.17 -0.79
CA SER A 49 -21.46 34.93 -1.04
C SER A 49 -21.47 35.62 -2.41
N PHE A 50 -21.04 34.89 -3.45
CA PHE A 50 -21.26 35.30 -4.83
C PHE A 50 -22.71 35.02 -5.24
N ASP A 51 -23.24 35.85 -6.14
CA ASP A 51 -24.55 35.70 -6.76
C ASP A 51 -24.38 34.99 -8.09
N TYR A 52 -24.99 33.81 -8.20
CA TYR A 52 -24.85 32.95 -9.36
C TYR A 52 -26.12 32.13 -9.58
N GLN A 53 -26.37 31.81 -10.85
CA GLN A 53 -27.43 30.89 -11.24
C GLN A 53 -26.81 29.57 -11.70
N VAL A 54 -27.24 28.44 -11.14
CA VAL A 54 -26.88 27.12 -11.68
C VAL A 54 -27.72 26.86 -12.91
N LEU A 55 -27.08 26.82 -14.09
CA LEU A 55 -27.74 26.54 -15.36
C LEU A 55 -27.88 25.03 -15.60
N LYS A 56 -26.82 24.27 -15.32
CA LYS A 56 -26.79 22.81 -15.47
C LYS A 56 -25.94 22.18 -14.38
N SER A 57 -26.26 20.94 -14.02
CA SER A 57 -25.44 20.12 -13.12
C SER A 57 -25.33 18.71 -13.66
N PHE A 58 -24.14 18.13 -13.55
CA PHE A 58 -23.82 16.82 -14.10
C PHE A 58 -23.32 15.89 -12.99
N SER A 59 -23.80 14.65 -13.00
CA SER A 59 -23.10 13.53 -12.37
C SER A 59 -22.00 13.01 -13.30
N ILE A 60 -21.01 12.28 -12.75
CA ILE A 60 -19.91 11.68 -13.53
C ILE A 60 -20.44 10.92 -14.76
N LYS A 61 -21.52 10.14 -14.58
CA LYS A 61 -22.09 9.29 -15.63
C LYS A 61 -22.79 10.06 -16.77
N GLN A 62 -23.16 11.32 -16.52
CA GLN A 62 -23.86 12.17 -17.49
C GLN A 62 -22.91 13.07 -18.28
N LEU A 63 -21.63 13.15 -17.86
CA LEU A 63 -20.65 13.95 -18.57
C LEU A 63 -20.33 13.29 -19.92
N PRO A 64 -20.22 14.06 -21.01
CA PRO A 64 -19.74 13.57 -22.30
C PRO A 64 -18.21 13.37 -22.29
N ILE A 65 -17.63 13.00 -21.15
CA ILE A 65 -16.19 12.87 -20.92
C ILE A 65 -15.86 11.42 -20.59
N GLU A 66 -14.98 10.84 -21.39
CA GLU A 66 -14.35 9.56 -21.12
C GLU A 66 -13.00 9.81 -20.44
N VAL A 67 -12.92 9.49 -19.15
CA VAL A 67 -11.65 9.56 -18.41
C VAL A 67 -10.84 8.30 -18.71
N ILE A 68 -9.65 8.49 -19.29
CA ILE A 68 -8.73 7.43 -19.67
C ILE A 68 -7.53 7.46 -18.74
N TYR A 69 -7.21 6.29 -18.20
CA TYR A 69 -5.97 6.03 -17.46
C TYR A 69 -5.03 5.21 -18.35
N PRO A 70 -4.07 5.82 -19.06
CA PRO A 70 -3.10 5.08 -19.87
C PRO A 70 -2.28 4.09 -19.03
N ALA A 71 -1.63 3.12 -19.65
CA ALA A 71 -0.78 2.14 -18.96
C ALA A 71 0.24 2.81 -18.02
N GLN A 72 0.87 3.90 -18.46
CA GLN A 72 1.87 4.64 -17.68
C GLN A 72 1.28 5.25 -16.40
N SER A 73 -0.03 5.57 -16.39
CA SER A 73 -0.72 6.12 -15.22
C SER A 73 -0.67 5.18 -14.02
N PHE A 74 -0.46 3.88 -14.25
CA PHE A 74 -0.24 2.86 -13.21
C PHE A 74 0.88 3.20 -12.23
N LEU A 75 1.92 3.87 -12.74
CA LEU A 75 3.10 4.23 -11.96
C LEU A 75 2.83 5.39 -11.00
N PHE A 76 1.61 5.94 -11.00
CA PHE A 76 1.28 7.15 -10.27
C PHE A 76 0.11 6.92 -9.33
N GLU A 77 0.00 7.82 -8.35
CA GLU A 77 -1.19 7.87 -7.51
C GLU A 77 -2.39 8.26 -8.38
N PRO A 78 -3.56 7.61 -8.23
CA PRO A 78 -4.77 8.11 -8.86
C PRO A 78 -5.06 9.55 -8.36
N PRO A 79 -5.65 10.41 -9.21
CA PRO A 79 -6.11 11.70 -8.76
C PRO A 79 -7.17 11.51 -7.67
N ASP A 80 -7.06 12.30 -6.61
CA ASP A 80 -8.13 12.36 -5.62
C ASP A 80 -9.43 12.89 -6.26
N SER A 81 -10.56 12.65 -5.60
CA SER A 81 -11.88 13.00 -6.13
C SER A 81 -12.00 14.49 -6.46
N GLU A 82 -11.41 15.39 -5.65
CA GLU A 82 -11.47 16.83 -5.89
C GLU A 82 -10.70 17.21 -7.16
N ALA A 83 -9.47 16.71 -7.32
CA ALA A 83 -8.66 16.94 -8.51
C ALA A 83 -9.30 16.36 -9.78
N LEU A 84 -9.94 15.19 -9.68
CA LEU A 84 -10.68 14.60 -10.78
C LEU A 84 -11.91 15.45 -11.15
N GLU A 85 -12.69 15.91 -10.17
CA GLU A 85 -13.84 16.79 -10.42
C GLU A 85 -13.43 18.10 -11.10
N GLU A 86 -12.30 18.67 -10.68
CA GLU A 86 -11.75 19.88 -11.28
C GLU A 86 -11.26 19.65 -12.72
N ALA A 87 -10.60 18.52 -12.98
CA ALA A 87 -10.20 18.14 -14.34
C ALA A 87 -11.40 17.87 -15.26
N LEU A 88 -12.47 17.30 -14.72
CA LEU A 88 -13.73 17.13 -15.45
C LEU A 88 -14.40 18.47 -15.76
N ALA A 89 -14.39 19.42 -14.81
CA ALA A 89 -14.92 20.77 -15.03
C ALA A 89 -14.13 21.51 -16.12
N TYR A 90 -12.80 21.45 -16.08
CA TYR A 90 -11.94 22.02 -17.13
C TYR A 90 -12.19 21.38 -18.49
N ALA A 91 -12.21 20.04 -18.54
CA ALA A 91 -12.47 19.31 -19.78
C ALA A 91 -13.83 19.67 -20.38
N LEU A 92 -14.87 19.76 -19.56
CA LEU A 92 -16.20 20.15 -20.00
C LEU A 92 -16.18 21.58 -20.58
N SER A 93 -15.50 22.53 -19.93
CA SER A 93 -15.44 23.92 -20.41
C SER A 93 -14.78 24.03 -21.80
N LYS A 94 -13.81 23.17 -22.09
CA LYS A 94 -13.13 23.12 -23.40
C LYS A 94 -13.96 22.43 -24.49
N GLY A 95 -14.98 21.67 -24.13
CA GLY A 95 -15.70 20.80 -25.07
C GLY A 95 -17.21 20.81 -24.94
N LEU A 96 -17.84 21.89 -24.46
CA LEU A 96 -19.30 21.97 -24.33
C LEU A 96 -20.07 21.67 -25.63
N ASN A 97 -19.43 21.87 -26.79
CA ASN A 97 -19.99 21.59 -28.12
C ASN A 97 -19.53 20.24 -28.70
N LEU A 98 -18.66 19.50 -28.01
CA LEU A 98 -18.15 18.21 -28.48
C LEU A 98 -19.08 17.07 -28.05
N ARG A 99 -19.32 16.11 -28.96
CA ARG A 99 -20.12 14.91 -28.66
C ARG A 99 -19.44 13.98 -27.66
N LYS A 100 -18.10 13.94 -27.66
CA LYS A 100 -17.29 13.08 -26.78
C LYS A 100 -15.92 13.71 -26.56
N ILE A 101 -15.54 13.87 -25.30
CA ILE A 101 -14.25 14.39 -24.86
C ILE A 101 -13.48 13.23 -24.24
N GLN A 102 -12.19 13.10 -24.53
CA GLN A 102 -11.31 12.20 -23.78
C GLN A 102 -10.45 13.01 -22.84
N LEU A 103 -10.37 12.59 -21.59
CA LEU A 103 -9.53 13.21 -20.56
C LEU A 103 -8.53 12.16 -20.08
N GLN A 104 -7.26 12.35 -20.42
CA GLN A 104 -6.21 11.40 -20.11
C GLN A 104 -5.46 11.83 -18.84
N TYR A 105 -5.30 10.93 -17.87
CA TYR A 105 -4.46 11.16 -16.69
C TYR A 105 -3.03 10.66 -16.95
N LEU A 106 -2.06 11.59 -16.97
CA LEU A 106 -0.67 11.27 -17.31
C LEU A 106 0.24 11.07 -16.08
N GLY A 107 -0.32 11.12 -14.87
CA GLY A 107 0.46 10.99 -13.64
C GLY A 107 0.96 12.32 -13.10
N ARG A 108 2.19 12.31 -12.55
CA ARG A 108 2.82 13.48 -11.92
C ARG A 108 4.22 13.82 -12.45
N HIS A 109 4.84 12.98 -13.27
CA HIS A 109 6.18 13.26 -13.81
C HIS A 109 6.17 14.37 -14.86
N HIS A 110 7.32 15.01 -15.06
CA HIS A 110 7.49 15.99 -16.13
C HIS A 110 7.10 15.37 -17.47
N SER A 111 6.25 16.07 -18.21
CA SER A 111 5.94 15.74 -19.59
C SER A 111 6.39 16.93 -20.41
N ASP A 112 7.15 16.67 -21.46
CA ASP A 112 7.61 17.69 -22.40
C ASP A 112 6.52 18.05 -23.42
N ASN A 113 5.32 17.45 -23.28
CA ASN A 113 4.18 17.79 -24.12
C ASN A 113 3.58 19.13 -23.66
N PRO A 114 3.62 20.18 -24.52
CA PRO A 114 3.12 21.52 -24.17
C PRO A 114 1.60 21.59 -24.00
N GLU A 115 0.86 20.59 -24.49
CA GLU A 115 -0.60 20.52 -24.37
C GLU A 115 -1.06 19.93 -23.01
N VAL A 116 -0.11 19.52 -22.17
CA VAL A 116 -0.41 18.99 -20.84
C VAL A 116 -0.72 20.13 -19.90
N PHE A 117 -1.88 20.08 -19.28
CA PHE A 117 -2.27 21.03 -18.26
C PHE A 117 -2.12 20.41 -16.87
N LEU A 118 -1.74 21.27 -15.92
CA LEU A 118 -1.63 20.92 -14.51
C LEU A 118 -2.93 21.32 -13.83
N LEU A 119 -3.62 20.34 -13.26
CA LEU A 119 -4.70 20.63 -12.34
C LEU A 119 -4.40 19.98 -11.01
N ASP A 120 -4.48 20.80 -10.00
CA ASP A 120 -4.40 20.40 -8.64
C ASP A 120 -5.57 21.05 -7.90
N ARG A 121 -5.75 20.65 -6.65
CA ARG A 121 -6.64 21.38 -5.75
C ARG A 121 -6.20 22.84 -5.71
N PRO A 122 -7.10 23.83 -5.70
CA PRO A 122 -6.73 25.21 -5.41
C PRO A 122 -5.97 25.27 -4.07
N GLY A 123 -4.69 25.68 -4.12
CA GLY A 123 -3.77 25.67 -2.95
C GLY A 123 -2.98 24.37 -2.72
N GLY A 124 -3.14 23.35 -3.58
CA GLY A 124 -2.40 22.08 -3.55
C GLY A 124 -0.99 22.17 -4.15
N LYS A 125 -0.17 21.14 -3.88
CA LYS A 125 1.20 20.96 -4.43
C LYS A 125 1.40 19.61 -5.15
N ARG A 126 0.34 18.85 -5.41
CA ARG A 126 0.33 17.50 -6.00
C ARG A 126 0.44 17.50 -7.53
N SER A 127 0.18 18.61 -8.21
CA SER A 127 0.45 18.83 -9.65
C SER A 127 0.06 17.65 -10.57
N TYR A 128 -1.22 17.25 -10.59
CA TYR A 128 -1.68 16.19 -11.48
C TYR A 128 -1.65 16.64 -12.93
N ARG A 129 -1.13 15.78 -13.81
CA ARG A 129 -0.97 16.06 -15.23
C ARG A 129 -2.10 15.44 -16.03
N TRP A 130 -2.71 16.26 -16.87
CA TRP A 130 -3.85 15.88 -17.67
C TRP A 130 -3.65 16.28 -19.13
N TYR A 131 -4.30 15.53 -20.01
CA TYR A 131 -4.26 15.79 -21.44
C TYR A 131 -5.63 15.58 -22.06
N ILE A 132 -6.07 16.54 -22.88
CA ILE A 132 -7.30 16.44 -23.67
C ILE A 132 -6.85 16.45 -25.14
N PRO A 133 -6.85 15.29 -25.83
CA PRO A 133 -6.47 15.27 -27.23
C PRO A 133 -7.52 16.00 -28.08
N GLU A 134 -7.09 16.69 -29.13
CA GLU A 134 -7.99 17.37 -30.07
C GLU A 134 -8.99 16.41 -30.73
N LYS A 135 -8.56 15.16 -30.94
CA LYS A 135 -9.36 14.08 -31.51
C LYS A 135 -9.33 12.86 -30.60
N PRO A 136 -10.46 12.14 -30.42
CA PRO A 136 -10.47 10.90 -29.67
C PRO A 136 -9.42 9.90 -30.18
N GLN A 137 -8.53 9.47 -29.30
CA GLN A 137 -7.49 8.49 -29.56
C GLN A 137 -7.98 7.08 -29.20
N LYS A 138 -7.44 6.06 -29.87
CA LYS A 138 -7.65 4.65 -29.54
C LYS A 138 -6.73 4.23 -28.39
N LEU A 139 -6.86 4.87 -27.24
CA LEU A 139 -6.16 4.46 -26.03
C LEU A 139 -6.98 3.43 -25.25
N ILE A 140 -6.29 2.43 -24.73
CA ILE A 140 -6.89 1.43 -23.85
C ILE A 140 -6.72 1.94 -22.42
N ASP A 141 -7.85 2.18 -21.76
CA ASP A 141 -7.84 2.45 -20.33
C ASP A 141 -7.28 1.24 -19.58
N ILE A 142 -6.35 1.45 -18.65
CA ILE A 142 -5.71 0.40 -17.87
C ILE A 142 -6.73 -0.51 -17.16
N ARG A 143 -7.90 0.02 -16.77
CA ARG A 143 -8.99 -0.77 -16.17
C ARG A 143 -9.58 -1.80 -17.14
N GLN A 144 -9.41 -1.59 -18.45
CA GLN A 144 -9.82 -2.51 -19.50
C GLN A 144 -8.73 -3.54 -19.86
N GLN A 145 -7.51 -3.39 -19.33
CA GLN A 145 -6.42 -4.35 -19.59
C GLN A 145 -6.52 -5.61 -18.72
N PHE A 146 -7.32 -5.58 -17.64
CA PHE A 146 -7.40 -6.68 -16.67
C PHE A 146 -8.79 -7.33 -16.53
N PRO A 147 -9.57 -7.56 -17.60
CA PRO A 147 -10.96 -7.98 -17.48
C PRO A 147 -11.14 -9.34 -16.79
N LYS A 148 -10.22 -10.30 -17.01
CA LYS A 148 -10.31 -11.65 -16.43
C LYS A 148 -9.99 -11.62 -14.94
N MET A 149 -8.94 -10.90 -14.55
CA MET A 149 -8.59 -10.68 -13.16
C MET A 149 -9.73 -9.97 -12.41
N MET A 150 -10.28 -8.90 -12.99
CA MET A 150 -11.42 -8.17 -12.43
C MET A 150 -12.63 -9.10 -12.22
N ARG A 151 -12.92 -9.98 -13.18
CA ARG A 151 -14.00 -10.98 -13.05
C ARG A 151 -13.74 -11.96 -11.89
N ARG A 152 -12.51 -12.44 -11.73
CA ARG A 152 -12.15 -13.40 -10.67
C ARG A 152 -12.16 -12.77 -9.28
N LEU A 153 -11.64 -11.54 -9.13
CA LEU A 153 -11.63 -10.82 -7.86
C LEU A 153 -13.04 -10.38 -7.43
N LYS A 154 -13.92 -10.01 -8.37
CA LYS A 154 -15.30 -9.61 -8.07
C LYS A 154 -16.27 -10.79 -7.96
N SER A 155 -15.79 -12.02 -8.10
CA SER A 155 -16.63 -13.23 -8.05
C SER A 155 -17.20 -13.43 -6.66
N LYS A 156 -18.54 -13.49 -6.55
CA LYS A 156 -19.24 -13.78 -5.28
C LYS A 156 -18.91 -15.16 -4.70
N ASN A 157 -18.39 -16.08 -5.50
CA ASN A 157 -18.02 -17.44 -5.08
C ASN A 157 -16.55 -17.55 -4.62
N THR A 158 -15.83 -16.42 -4.58
CA THR A 158 -14.41 -16.38 -4.26
C THR A 158 -14.21 -15.51 -3.02
N LYS A 159 -13.53 -16.04 -2.00
CA LYS A 159 -12.95 -15.24 -0.93
C LYS A 159 -11.60 -14.70 -1.40
N VAL A 160 -11.36 -13.40 -1.30
CA VAL A 160 -10.14 -12.74 -1.76
C VAL A 160 -9.33 -12.26 -0.56
N VAL A 161 -8.13 -12.77 -0.45
CA VAL A 161 -7.19 -12.44 0.62
C VAL A 161 -6.00 -11.70 0.03
N LEU A 162 -5.65 -10.58 0.63
CA LEU A 162 -4.41 -9.86 0.36
C LEU A 162 -3.34 -10.31 1.36
N SER A 163 -2.26 -10.90 0.88
CA SER A 163 -1.18 -11.42 1.72
C SER A 163 0.11 -10.63 1.50
N LEU A 164 0.62 -10.02 2.56
CA LEU A 164 1.70 -9.05 2.50
C LEU A 164 2.93 -9.60 3.22
N GLY A 165 3.96 -9.88 2.45
CA GLY A 165 5.19 -10.46 2.95
C GLY A 165 6.12 -9.49 3.69
N SER A 166 7.04 -10.08 4.45
CA SER A 166 8.13 -9.41 5.15
C SER A 166 9.15 -8.79 4.19
N GLY A 167 9.86 -7.75 4.64
CA GLY A 167 10.89 -7.11 3.81
C GLY A 167 11.66 -5.92 4.39
N GLY A 168 11.52 -5.60 5.68
CA GLY A 168 12.12 -4.39 6.27
C GLY A 168 11.77 -3.14 5.45
N VAL A 169 12.75 -2.33 5.05
CA VAL A 169 12.52 -1.13 4.20
C VAL A 169 11.90 -1.45 2.83
N ARG A 170 11.96 -2.71 2.37
CA ARG A 170 11.26 -3.12 1.14
C ARG A 170 9.74 -3.00 1.28
N LEU A 171 9.20 -2.90 2.51
CA LEU A 171 7.77 -2.73 2.79
C LEU A 171 7.11 -1.61 1.96
N PHE A 172 7.88 -0.58 1.58
CA PHE A 172 7.38 0.52 0.74
C PHE A 172 7.08 0.11 -0.71
N ALA A 173 7.32 -1.14 -1.10
CA ALA A 173 6.78 -1.72 -2.32
C ALA A 173 5.29 -2.07 -2.24
N HIS A 174 4.77 -2.41 -1.04
CA HIS A 174 3.36 -2.78 -0.84
C HIS A 174 2.36 -1.70 -1.33
N PRO A 175 2.57 -0.40 -1.06
CA PRO A 175 1.73 0.67 -1.60
C PRO A 175 1.53 0.64 -3.12
N SER A 176 2.48 0.10 -3.91
CA SER A 176 2.33 -0.01 -5.36
C SER A 176 1.20 -0.96 -5.74
N LEU A 177 1.06 -2.09 -5.04
CA LEU A 177 -0.10 -2.97 -5.22
C LEU A 177 -1.39 -2.31 -4.73
N PHE A 178 -1.35 -1.62 -3.59
CA PHE A 178 -2.53 -0.95 -3.07
C PHE A 178 -3.08 0.11 -4.04
N LYS A 179 -2.20 0.86 -4.71
CA LYS A 179 -2.57 1.80 -5.78
C LYS A 179 -3.27 1.09 -6.93
N PHE A 180 -2.80 -0.09 -7.35
CA PHE A 180 -3.51 -0.91 -8.34
C PHE A 180 -4.93 -1.26 -7.87
N ILE A 181 -5.06 -1.80 -6.66
CA ILE A 181 -6.33 -2.21 -6.09
C ILE A 181 -7.31 -1.03 -6.05
N ASP A 182 -6.84 0.14 -5.60
CA ASP A 182 -7.68 1.33 -5.50
C ASP A 182 -8.04 1.90 -6.88
N LEU A 183 -7.09 1.98 -7.82
CA LEU A 183 -7.31 2.44 -9.20
C LEU A 183 -8.34 1.56 -9.94
N MET A 184 -8.34 0.26 -9.68
CA MET A 184 -9.29 -0.69 -10.25
C MET A 184 -10.65 -0.71 -9.51
N GLY A 185 -10.78 0.00 -8.38
CA GLY A 185 -11.97 -0.06 -7.52
C GLY A 185 -12.19 -1.45 -6.92
N LEU A 186 -11.10 -2.16 -6.60
CA LEU A 186 -11.10 -3.53 -6.08
C LEU A 186 -11.12 -3.60 -4.56
N ARG A 187 -10.83 -2.51 -3.85
CA ARG A 187 -10.77 -2.49 -2.38
C ARG A 187 -12.01 -3.11 -1.69
N PRO A 188 -13.26 -2.86 -2.12
CA PRO A 188 -14.46 -3.47 -1.52
C PRO A 188 -14.58 -4.99 -1.72
N TYR A 189 -13.76 -5.57 -2.58
CA TYR A 189 -13.75 -7.01 -2.87
C TYR A 189 -12.61 -7.74 -2.16
N ILE A 190 -11.80 -7.05 -1.35
CA ILE A 190 -10.79 -7.67 -0.49
C ILE A 190 -11.45 -8.03 0.83
N ASP A 191 -11.51 -9.33 1.14
CA ASP A 191 -12.16 -9.83 2.36
C ASP A 191 -11.27 -9.71 3.58
N GLU A 192 -9.96 -9.92 3.42
CA GLU A 192 -9.00 -9.95 4.52
C GLU A 192 -7.64 -9.47 4.06
N ILE A 193 -6.92 -8.80 4.97
CA ILE A 193 -5.51 -8.44 4.81
C ILE A 193 -4.70 -9.20 5.84
N TRP A 194 -3.67 -9.91 5.36
CA TRP A 194 -2.73 -10.66 6.17
C TRP A 194 -1.34 -10.08 5.98
N GLY A 195 -0.63 -9.83 7.07
CA GLY A 195 0.70 -9.24 7.05
C GLY A 195 1.71 -9.99 7.89
N SER A 196 2.97 -9.96 7.47
CA SER A 196 4.13 -10.40 8.25
C SER A 196 5.19 -9.30 8.22
N SER A 197 5.73 -8.90 9.37
CA SER A 197 6.74 -7.85 9.48
C SER A 197 6.33 -6.55 8.76
N GLY A 198 7.16 -6.05 7.84
CA GLY A 198 6.84 -4.94 6.94
C GLY A 198 5.48 -5.04 6.23
N GLY A 199 5.00 -6.25 5.94
CA GLY A 199 3.65 -6.48 5.43
C GLY A 199 2.54 -6.17 6.43
N ALA A 200 2.77 -6.42 7.73
CA ALA A 200 1.85 -6.01 8.79
C ALA A 200 1.86 -4.48 8.98
N ILE A 201 3.04 -3.86 8.91
CA ILE A 201 3.23 -2.40 8.98
C ILE A 201 2.45 -1.70 7.86
N ALA A 202 2.55 -2.19 6.62
CA ALA A 202 1.82 -1.60 5.49
C ALA A 202 0.33 -2.02 5.47
N GLY A 203 0.03 -3.24 5.88
CA GLY A 203 -1.30 -3.83 5.84
C GLY A 203 -2.30 -3.19 6.81
N LEU A 204 -1.88 -2.89 8.04
CA LEU A 204 -2.77 -2.30 9.04
C LEU A 204 -3.33 -0.93 8.60
N PRO A 205 -2.52 0.08 8.22
CA PRO A 205 -3.03 1.35 7.72
C PRO A 205 -3.96 1.17 6.52
N TYR A 206 -3.61 0.31 5.56
CA TYR A 206 -4.46 0.06 4.40
C TYR A 206 -5.82 -0.54 4.80
N SER A 207 -5.84 -1.46 5.78
CA SER A 207 -7.07 -2.05 6.34
C SER A 207 -7.98 -1.03 7.06
N LEU A 208 -7.38 0.03 7.63
CA LEU A 208 -8.08 1.19 8.21
C LEU A 208 -8.61 2.16 7.14
N GLY A 209 -8.29 1.91 5.87
CA GLY A 209 -8.66 2.77 4.77
C GLY A 209 -7.74 3.98 4.59
N VAL A 210 -6.49 3.89 5.04
CA VAL A 210 -5.45 4.85 4.67
C VAL A 210 -5.16 4.76 3.18
N GLU A 211 -4.94 5.92 2.56
CA GLU A 211 -4.61 5.99 1.14
C GLU A 211 -3.16 5.50 0.91
N PRO A 212 -2.89 4.73 -0.16
CA PRO A 212 -1.58 4.13 -0.40
C PRO A 212 -0.44 5.15 -0.40
N HIS A 213 -0.70 6.36 -0.88
CA HIS A 213 0.30 7.43 -0.91
C HIS A 213 0.69 7.90 0.49
N ALA A 214 -0.22 7.95 1.45
CA ALA A 214 0.14 8.32 2.82
C ALA A 214 1.12 7.30 3.43
N ILE A 215 0.92 6.01 3.16
CA ILE A 215 1.84 4.93 3.58
C ILE A 215 3.19 5.11 2.89
N GLU A 216 3.20 5.44 1.59
CA GLU A 216 4.42 5.71 0.83
C GLU A 216 5.16 6.97 1.33
N GLN A 217 4.44 8.01 1.74
CA GLN A 217 5.03 9.25 2.28
C GLN A 217 5.83 8.99 3.56
N GLU A 218 5.42 8.05 4.40
CA GLU A 218 6.22 7.65 5.56
C GLU A 218 7.59 7.10 5.14
N GLY A 219 7.65 6.38 4.01
CA GLY A 219 8.91 5.96 3.41
C GLY A 219 9.79 7.11 2.97
N TYR A 220 9.20 8.15 2.38
CA TYR A 220 9.95 9.36 2.03
C TYR A 220 10.37 10.18 3.26
N HIS A 221 9.59 10.16 4.34
CA HIS A 221 9.99 10.78 5.62
C HIS A 221 11.19 10.04 6.23
N LEU A 222 11.22 8.71 6.17
CA LEU A 222 12.40 7.91 6.53
C LEU A 222 13.61 8.20 5.64
N TYR A 223 13.42 8.25 4.32
CA TYR A 223 14.47 8.55 3.34
C TYR A 223 15.13 9.92 3.60
N ASN A 224 14.30 10.92 3.92
CA ASN A 224 14.72 12.30 4.22
C ASN A 224 15.14 12.51 5.68
N GLU A 225 15.31 11.44 6.46
CA GLU A 225 15.78 11.50 7.86
C GLU A 225 14.92 12.42 8.75
N ARG A 226 13.62 12.56 8.42
CA ARG A 226 12.67 13.31 9.27
C ARG A 226 12.36 12.60 10.57
N TYR A 227 12.66 11.31 10.60
CA TYR A 227 12.70 10.51 11.81
C TYR A 227 14.15 10.36 12.22
N SER A 228 14.46 10.63 13.49
CA SER A 228 15.77 10.41 14.09
C SER A 228 16.05 8.93 14.31
N PHE A 229 15.95 8.11 13.27
CA PHE A 229 16.43 6.74 13.33
C PHE A 229 17.96 6.77 13.32
N ARG A 230 18.58 6.69 14.49
CA ARG A 230 19.97 6.24 14.57
C ARG A 230 20.00 4.73 14.35
N PHE A 231 19.86 4.29 13.09
CA PHE A 231 20.28 2.94 12.65
C PHE A 231 21.81 2.87 12.60
N SER A 232 22.48 3.32 13.66
CA SER A 232 23.93 3.39 13.70
C SER A 232 24.46 2.93 15.05
N PRO A 233 24.24 1.66 15.44
CA PRO A 233 25.34 0.99 16.13
C PRO A 233 26.53 1.05 15.15
N SER A 234 27.66 1.59 15.59
CA SER A 234 28.84 1.67 14.72
C SER A 234 29.11 0.26 14.16
N LYS A 235 29.59 0.15 12.91
CA LYS A 235 29.89 -1.18 12.32
C LYS A 235 30.81 -2.01 13.22
N LEU A 236 31.65 -1.34 14.02
CA LEU A 236 32.49 -1.92 15.07
C LEU A 236 31.69 -2.37 16.30
N GLU A 237 30.68 -1.63 16.76
CA GLU A 237 29.78 -2.05 17.85
C GLU A 237 28.91 -3.24 17.45
N VAL A 238 28.34 -3.28 16.24
CA VAL A 238 27.60 -4.48 15.79
C VAL A 238 28.50 -5.70 15.79
N ILE A 239 29.76 -5.57 15.38
CA ILE A 239 30.76 -6.65 15.41
C ILE A 239 31.15 -7.03 16.83
N LYS A 240 31.43 -6.04 17.69
CA LYS A 240 31.81 -6.25 19.09
C LYS A 240 30.68 -6.91 19.88
N ASN A 241 29.44 -6.56 19.54
CA ASN A 241 28.23 -7.05 20.19
C ASN A 241 27.77 -8.42 19.66
N LEU A 242 27.91 -8.71 18.37
CA LEU A 242 27.70 -10.08 17.86
C LEU A 242 28.71 -11.08 18.44
N LEU A 243 29.93 -10.62 18.73
CA LEU A 243 30.96 -11.40 19.40
C LEU A 243 30.71 -11.53 20.91
N SER A 244 30.13 -10.52 21.56
CA SER A 244 29.76 -10.60 22.98
C SER A 244 28.47 -11.38 23.22
N ASP A 245 27.47 -11.29 22.35
CA ASP A 245 26.18 -11.99 22.50
C ASP A 245 26.26 -13.49 22.19
N ALA A 246 27.32 -13.93 21.50
CA ALA A 246 27.70 -15.34 21.48
C ALA A 246 28.24 -15.83 22.84
N PHE A 247 28.49 -14.92 23.80
CA PHE A 247 29.18 -15.22 25.06
C PHE A 247 28.62 -14.59 26.36
N LEU A 248 27.74 -13.57 26.38
CA LEU A 248 26.88 -13.10 27.51
C LEU A 248 26.26 -11.67 27.28
N ALA A 249 25.05 -11.50 27.83
CA ALA A 249 24.26 -10.29 28.19
C ALA A 249 24.35 -8.99 27.33
N ALA A 250 23.23 -8.65 26.68
CA ALA A 250 23.01 -7.38 25.98
C ALA A 250 23.16 -6.16 26.93
N SER A 251 23.90 -5.13 26.50
CA SER A 251 24.14 -3.91 27.28
C SER A 251 22.95 -2.93 27.27
N ASP A 252 22.78 -2.15 28.34
CA ASP A 252 21.64 -1.24 28.54
C ASP A 252 21.47 -0.19 27.41
N ASN A 253 22.57 0.32 26.86
CA ASN A 253 22.53 1.31 25.77
C ASN A 253 21.99 0.73 24.45
N MET A 254 22.17 -0.58 24.23
CA MET A 254 21.65 -1.28 23.05
C MET A 254 20.15 -1.52 23.17
N LEU A 255 19.70 -1.92 24.36
CA LEU A 255 18.27 -2.05 24.67
C LEU A 255 17.55 -0.72 24.46
N GLN A 256 18.17 0.40 24.85
CA GLN A 256 17.62 1.74 24.60
C GLN A 256 17.43 2.02 23.10
N GLY A 257 18.43 1.76 22.25
CA GLY A 257 18.32 2.00 20.80
C GLY A 257 17.26 1.15 20.10
N PHE A 258 17.02 -0.08 20.58
CA PHE A 258 15.94 -0.93 20.05
C PHE A 258 14.55 -0.48 20.52
N LEU A 259 14.43 -0.05 21.78
CA LEU A 259 13.21 0.54 22.31
C LEU A 259 12.85 1.82 21.55
N ASP A 260 13.83 2.67 21.23
CA ASP A 260 13.62 3.86 20.43
C ASP A 260 13.06 3.50 19.04
N CYS A 261 13.65 2.52 18.34
CA CYS A 261 13.15 2.10 17.02
C CYS A 261 11.70 1.59 17.05
N GLN A 262 11.32 0.87 18.12
CA GLN A 262 9.94 0.42 18.32
C GLN A 262 9.00 1.59 18.59
N GLN A 263 9.37 2.54 19.45
CA GLN A 263 8.56 3.73 19.76
C GLN A 263 8.32 4.59 18.51
N HIS A 264 9.32 4.72 17.64
CA HIS A 264 9.14 5.45 16.37
C HIS A 264 8.18 4.72 15.42
N LEU A 265 8.23 3.39 15.37
CA LEU A 265 7.24 2.60 14.62
C LEU A 265 5.84 2.79 15.18
N GLU A 266 5.69 2.74 16.51
CA GLU A 266 4.41 2.98 17.19
C GLU A 266 3.89 4.40 16.86
N SER A 267 4.73 5.44 16.98
CA SER A 267 4.38 6.82 16.63
C SER A 267 3.99 7.01 15.16
N MET A 268 4.70 6.33 14.23
CA MET A 268 4.33 6.34 12.80
C MET A 268 2.93 5.75 12.59
N LEU A 269 2.60 4.67 13.28
CA LEU A 269 1.34 3.96 13.14
C LEU A 269 0.18 4.63 13.90
N GLU A 270 0.44 5.31 15.01
CA GLU A 270 -0.55 6.07 15.80
C GLU A 270 -1.27 7.11 14.94
N LYS A 271 -0.53 7.82 14.08
CA LYS A 271 -1.09 8.78 13.10
C LYS A 271 -2.19 8.20 12.22
N PHE A 272 -2.18 6.89 11.98
CA PHE A 272 -3.19 6.20 11.18
C PHE A 272 -4.35 5.64 11.99
N LEU A 273 -4.16 5.44 13.30
CA LEU A 273 -5.16 4.86 14.20
C LEU A 273 -6.14 5.90 14.75
N GLU A 274 -5.73 7.16 14.91
CA GLU A 274 -6.50 8.19 15.60
C GLU A 274 -7.85 8.56 14.96
N GLU A 275 -8.04 8.30 13.65
CA GLU A 275 -9.19 8.88 12.93
C GLU A 275 -9.95 7.92 12.01
N LYS A 276 -9.66 6.62 12.02
CA LYS A 276 -10.19 5.70 10.99
C LYS A 276 -10.80 4.41 11.52
N LYS A 277 -12.06 4.17 11.14
CA LYS A 277 -12.72 2.86 11.35
C LYS A 277 -12.16 1.84 10.37
N ARG A 278 -11.86 0.64 10.88
CA ARG A 278 -11.46 -0.52 10.08
C ARG A 278 -12.48 -0.83 9.00
N LYS A 279 -12.00 -1.01 7.77
CA LYS A 279 -12.82 -1.32 6.59
C LYS A 279 -12.66 -2.76 6.13
N ILE A 280 -11.47 -3.34 6.37
CA ILE A 280 -11.13 -4.71 5.97
C ILE A 280 -10.54 -5.42 7.20
N PRO A 281 -11.00 -6.63 7.55
CA PRO A 281 -10.37 -7.46 8.58
C PRO A 281 -8.87 -7.61 8.41
N PHE A 282 -8.11 -7.43 9.49
CA PHE A 282 -6.65 -7.48 9.49
C PHE A 282 -6.08 -8.59 10.38
N PHE A 283 -5.04 -9.27 9.89
CA PHE A 283 -4.35 -10.36 10.58
C PHE A 283 -2.83 -10.19 10.46
N ALA A 284 -2.10 -10.31 11.57
CA ALA A 284 -0.66 -10.20 11.62
C ALA A 284 -0.03 -11.50 12.10
N MET A 285 0.98 -12.00 11.38
CA MET A 285 1.75 -13.18 11.79
C MET A 285 2.74 -12.79 12.88
N ALA A 286 2.84 -13.57 13.95
CA ALA A 286 3.87 -13.42 14.97
C ALA A 286 4.34 -14.80 15.47
N TYR A 287 5.56 -14.89 15.97
CA TYR A 287 6.04 -16.10 16.62
C TYR A 287 6.05 -15.91 18.13
N ASN A 288 5.33 -16.78 18.83
CA ASN A 288 5.26 -16.79 20.28
C ASN A 288 6.45 -17.57 20.84
N LEU A 289 7.41 -16.86 21.44
CA LEU A 289 8.59 -17.45 22.05
C LEU A 289 8.25 -18.26 23.30
N THR A 290 7.26 -17.82 24.08
CA THR A 290 6.86 -18.51 25.32
C THR A 290 6.24 -19.88 25.03
N LYS A 291 5.49 -19.99 23.93
CA LYS A 291 4.81 -21.24 23.51
C LYS A 291 5.51 -21.97 22.37
N SER A 292 6.63 -21.45 21.87
CA SER A 292 7.39 -21.99 20.73
C SER A 292 6.52 -22.32 19.51
N ARG A 293 5.63 -21.41 19.12
CA ARG A 293 4.71 -21.62 17.98
C ARG A 293 4.32 -20.33 17.28
N SER A 294 3.95 -20.43 16.00
CA SER A 294 3.32 -19.33 15.26
C SER A 294 1.92 -19.04 15.78
N GLU A 295 1.61 -17.75 15.90
CA GLU A 295 0.29 -17.24 16.20
C GLU A 295 -0.12 -16.13 15.24
N VAL A 296 -1.42 -16.00 15.03
CA VAL A 296 -2.02 -14.95 14.23
C VAL A 296 -2.65 -13.96 15.19
N LEU A 297 -2.14 -12.75 15.21
CA LEU A 297 -2.63 -11.68 16.06
C LEU A 297 -3.57 -10.81 15.24
N THR A 298 -4.74 -10.50 15.79
CA THR A 298 -5.74 -9.69 15.08
C THR A 298 -6.46 -8.74 16.04
N PRO A 299 -6.81 -7.52 15.61
CA PRO A 299 -7.72 -6.67 16.37
C PRO A 299 -9.19 -7.06 16.21
N GLU A 300 -9.51 -8.02 15.33
CA GLU A 300 -10.86 -8.53 15.15
C GLU A 300 -11.29 -9.38 16.35
N GLU A 301 -12.59 -9.41 16.62
CA GLU A 301 -13.15 -10.36 17.57
C GLU A 301 -12.98 -11.79 17.04
N VAL A 302 -12.50 -12.68 17.91
CA VAL A 302 -12.20 -14.06 17.55
C VAL A 302 -13.04 -14.99 18.42
N ASP A 303 -13.88 -15.81 17.78
CA ASP A 303 -14.56 -16.90 18.47
C ASP A 303 -13.56 -18.02 18.79
N SER A 304 -13.17 -18.11 20.06
CA SER A 304 -12.22 -19.11 20.56
C SER A 304 -12.70 -20.55 20.42
N LYS A 305 -14.01 -20.79 20.28
CA LYS A 305 -14.57 -22.14 20.05
C LYS A 305 -14.27 -22.62 18.63
N ILE A 306 -14.25 -21.70 17.67
CA ILE A 306 -13.97 -21.98 16.26
C ILE A 306 -12.45 -21.95 16.04
N TYR A 307 -11.79 -20.97 16.62
CA TYR A 307 -10.34 -20.80 16.53
C TYR A 307 -9.70 -21.22 17.85
N LEU A 308 -9.63 -22.53 18.09
CA LEU A 308 -8.98 -23.17 19.25
C LEU A 308 -7.47 -22.86 19.42
N THR A 309 -6.92 -21.86 18.73
CA THR A 309 -5.53 -21.59 18.27
C THR A 309 -5.35 -21.89 16.77
N PRO A 310 -4.53 -21.09 16.06
CA PRO A 310 -3.59 -20.07 16.57
C PRO A 310 -4.01 -18.60 16.36
N ILE A 311 -5.29 -18.28 16.10
CA ILE A 311 -5.76 -16.89 15.93
C ILE A 311 -6.19 -16.29 17.26
N LEU A 312 -5.65 -15.13 17.62
CA LEU A 312 -5.83 -14.49 18.92
C LEU A 312 -6.14 -13.01 18.77
N GLN A 313 -7.14 -12.54 19.51
CA GLN A 313 -7.48 -11.13 19.58
C GLN A 313 -6.43 -10.35 20.41
N THR A 314 -6.03 -9.17 19.92
CA THR A 314 -5.14 -8.23 20.61
C THR A 314 -5.33 -6.81 20.05
N LYS A 315 -4.71 -5.78 20.64
CA LYS A 315 -4.75 -4.43 20.07
C LYS A 315 -4.04 -4.38 18.71
N ALA A 316 -4.53 -3.56 17.79
CA ALA A 316 -3.98 -3.44 16.44
C ALA A 316 -2.48 -3.10 16.44
N MET A 317 -2.08 -2.15 17.30
CA MET A 317 -0.68 -1.78 17.48
C MET A 317 0.16 -2.95 17.98
N ASP A 318 -0.30 -3.64 19.02
CA ASP A 318 0.41 -4.78 19.58
C ASP A 318 0.59 -5.91 18.56
N ALA A 319 -0.42 -6.17 17.71
CA ALA A 319 -0.33 -7.15 16.63
C ALA A 319 0.78 -6.80 15.63
N VAL A 320 0.83 -5.55 15.16
CA VAL A 320 1.82 -5.11 14.15
C VAL A 320 3.23 -5.04 14.74
N VAL A 321 3.38 -4.49 15.95
CA VAL A 321 4.68 -4.40 16.62
C VAL A 321 5.24 -5.79 16.91
N ALA A 322 4.42 -6.71 17.43
CA ALA A 322 4.82 -8.10 17.61
C ALA A 322 5.22 -8.77 16.28
N SER A 323 4.45 -8.53 15.21
CA SER A 323 4.73 -9.07 13.88
C SER A 323 6.02 -8.52 13.25
N SER A 324 6.49 -7.36 13.70
CA SER A 324 7.65 -6.64 13.15
C SER A 324 8.87 -6.63 14.07
N ALA A 325 8.80 -7.32 15.21
CA ALA A 325 9.89 -7.41 16.18
C ALA A 325 10.97 -8.39 15.69
N ILE A 326 11.72 -7.98 14.65
CA ILE A 326 12.78 -8.76 14.01
C ILE A 326 13.82 -9.12 15.08
N PRO A 327 14.09 -10.41 15.33
CA PRO A 327 15.14 -10.83 16.26
C PRO A 327 16.46 -10.12 15.93
N ILE A 328 17.22 -9.72 16.95
CA ILE A 328 18.47 -8.96 16.86
C ILE A 328 18.27 -7.46 16.53
N LEU A 329 17.15 -7.06 15.91
CA LEU A 329 16.88 -5.64 15.59
C LEU A 329 15.85 -4.99 16.51
N TYR A 330 15.02 -5.76 17.20
CA TYR A 330 14.00 -5.26 18.12
C TYR A 330 13.89 -6.15 19.35
N VAL A 331 13.50 -5.56 20.48
CA VAL A 331 13.16 -6.30 21.69
C VAL A 331 11.85 -7.06 21.43
N PRO A 332 11.73 -8.34 21.85
CA PRO A 332 10.47 -9.07 21.75
C PRO A 332 9.30 -8.30 22.38
N LYS A 333 8.18 -8.21 21.67
CA LYS A 333 6.98 -7.53 22.18
C LYS A 333 6.32 -8.40 23.24
N LYS A 334 6.13 -7.83 24.43
CA LYS A 334 5.34 -8.44 25.51
C LYS A 334 3.86 -8.11 25.28
N ILE A 335 3.02 -9.14 25.21
CA ILE A 335 1.56 -8.97 25.16
C ILE A 335 0.97 -9.70 26.37
N THR A 336 0.23 -8.95 27.19
CA THR A 336 -0.45 -9.48 28.39
C THR A 336 -1.91 -9.73 28.08
N ARG A 337 -2.39 -10.96 28.33
CA ARG A 337 -3.80 -11.36 28.16
C ARG A 337 -4.26 -12.10 29.40
N GLY A 338 -5.19 -11.51 30.15
CA GLY A 338 -5.54 -11.99 31.48
C GLY A 338 -4.31 -11.98 32.39
N ASN A 339 -4.00 -13.12 33.01
CA ASN A 339 -2.86 -13.28 33.92
C ASN A 339 -1.59 -13.82 33.24
N GLN A 340 -1.58 -13.93 31.90
CA GLN A 340 -0.45 -14.48 31.15
C GLN A 340 0.20 -13.38 30.30
N THR A 341 1.53 -13.29 30.42
CA THR A 341 2.37 -12.42 29.58
C THR A 341 3.19 -13.30 28.65
N GLU A 342 3.05 -13.07 27.36
CA GLU A 342 3.71 -13.85 26.32
C GLU A 342 4.65 -12.96 25.51
N LEU A 343 5.76 -13.54 25.07
CA LEU A 343 6.80 -12.87 24.29
C LEU A 343 6.65 -13.19 22.82
N TYR A 344 6.65 -12.15 22.00
CA TYR A 344 6.48 -12.26 20.56
C TYR A 344 7.65 -11.68 19.78
N VAL A 345 7.98 -12.35 18.68
CA VAL A 345 8.94 -11.87 17.67
C VAL A 345 8.31 -11.94 16.27
N ASP A 346 9.03 -11.37 15.31
CA ASP A 346 8.60 -11.22 13.93
C ASP A 346 8.02 -12.49 13.31
N GLY A 347 6.86 -12.33 12.66
CA GLY A 347 6.13 -13.43 12.01
C GLY A 347 6.89 -14.08 10.86
N GLY A 348 7.78 -13.32 10.21
CA GLY A 348 8.64 -13.78 9.13
C GLY A 348 9.71 -14.77 9.56
N THR A 349 9.82 -15.07 10.86
CA THR A 349 10.57 -16.26 11.33
C THR A 349 9.85 -17.57 10.97
N THR A 350 8.54 -17.52 10.74
CA THR A 350 7.71 -18.70 10.49
C THR A 350 6.92 -18.64 9.19
N GLU A 351 6.37 -17.50 8.84
CA GLU A 351 5.62 -17.33 7.61
C GLU A 351 5.89 -15.94 7.04
N GLU A 352 6.91 -15.88 6.19
CA GLU A 352 7.43 -14.66 5.55
C GLU A 352 6.36 -14.02 4.67
N VAL A 353 5.58 -14.84 3.98
CA VAL A 353 4.40 -14.43 3.21
C VAL A 353 3.23 -15.27 3.74
N PRO A 354 2.21 -14.67 4.37
CA PRO A 354 1.05 -15.40 4.92
C PRO A 354 0.25 -16.13 3.83
N LEU A 355 0.53 -17.41 3.58
CA LEU A 355 -0.09 -18.24 2.54
C LEU A 355 -0.93 -19.38 3.15
N ILE A 356 -0.35 -20.09 4.11
CA ILE A 356 -0.94 -21.24 4.78
C ILE A 356 -1.88 -20.83 5.89
N SER A 357 -1.55 -19.78 6.66
CA SER A 357 -2.44 -19.30 7.73
C SER A 357 -3.82 -18.85 7.22
N PRO A 358 -3.94 -17.98 6.19
CA PRO A 358 -5.25 -17.65 5.61
C PRO A 358 -5.96 -18.86 5.00
N TYR A 359 -5.22 -19.76 4.34
CA TYR A 359 -5.78 -21.00 3.78
C TYR A 359 -6.38 -21.92 4.86
N ARG A 360 -5.66 -22.13 5.97
CA ARG A 360 -6.14 -22.92 7.12
C ARG A 360 -7.35 -22.29 7.78
N LYS A 361 -7.37 -20.97 7.94
CA LYS A 361 -8.54 -20.23 8.43
C LYS A 361 -9.74 -20.47 7.52
N TRP A 362 -9.59 -20.25 6.21
CA TRP A 362 -10.66 -20.46 5.24
C TRP A 362 -11.23 -21.89 5.25
N LYS A 363 -10.37 -22.92 5.28
CA LYS A 363 -10.82 -24.33 5.42
C LYS A 363 -11.62 -24.56 6.69
N ARG A 364 -11.17 -23.99 7.81
CA ARG A 364 -11.84 -24.13 9.10
C ARG A 364 -13.18 -23.40 9.14
N GLU A 365 -13.25 -22.20 8.61
CA GLU A 365 -14.50 -21.43 8.49
C GLU A 365 -15.53 -22.18 7.64
N ARG A 366 -15.10 -22.78 6.53
CA ARG A 366 -15.97 -23.60 5.68
C ARG A 366 -16.49 -24.84 6.40
N LYS A 367 -15.63 -25.54 7.15
CA LYS A 367 -16.04 -26.70 7.95
C LYS A 367 -17.11 -26.34 9.00
N ASN A 368 -17.06 -25.12 9.53
CA ASN A 368 -18.01 -24.60 10.52
C ASN A 368 -19.13 -23.74 9.90
N ALA A 369 -19.31 -23.79 8.57
CA ALA A 369 -20.33 -23.02 7.84
C ALA A 369 -20.31 -21.48 8.01
N LEU A 370 -19.18 -20.92 8.49
CA LEU A 370 -18.97 -19.47 8.57
C LEU A 370 -18.62 -18.86 7.21
N GLU A 371 -17.95 -19.63 6.36
CA GLU A 371 -17.62 -19.24 5.00
C GLU A 371 -18.34 -20.15 4.01
N LYS A 372 -19.12 -19.55 3.12
CA LYS A 372 -19.93 -20.29 2.12
C LYS A 372 -19.24 -20.36 0.77
N ARG A 373 -18.26 -19.49 0.52
CA ARG A 373 -17.60 -19.36 -0.78
C ARG A 373 -16.67 -20.55 -1.00
N PRO A 374 -16.86 -21.29 -2.12
CA PRO A 374 -16.12 -22.52 -2.36
C PRO A 374 -14.69 -22.28 -2.85
N LYS A 375 -14.33 -21.05 -3.24
CA LYS A 375 -12.99 -20.72 -3.76
C LYS A 375 -12.27 -19.72 -2.87
N LEU A 376 -10.95 -19.83 -2.81
CA LEU A 376 -10.04 -18.89 -2.17
C LEU A 376 -9.06 -18.35 -3.20
N LEU A 377 -8.90 -17.03 -3.26
CA LEU A 377 -7.88 -16.36 -4.04
C LEU A 377 -6.96 -15.61 -3.09
N ILE A 378 -5.66 -15.93 -3.12
CA ILE A 378 -4.64 -15.22 -2.35
C ILE A 378 -3.81 -14.38 -3.32
N LEU A 379 -3.94 -13.07 -3.24
CA LEU A 379 -3.06 -12.12 -3.92
C LEU A 379 -1.92 -11.78 -2.95
N SER A 380 -0.74 -12.32 -3.21
CA SER A 380 0.40 -12.24 -2.32
C SER A 380 1.52 -11.35 -2.85
N VAL A 381 2.15 -10.56 -1.98
CA VAL A 381 3.35 -9.78 -2.29
C VAL A 381 4.54 -10.35 -1.54
N ASN A 382 5.54 -10.82 -2.28
CA ASN A 382 6.77 -11.34 -1.74
C ASN A 382 7.90 -10.31 -1.92
N LEU A 383 8.33 -9.74 -0.79
CA LEU A 383 9.37 -8.71 -0.73
C LEU A 383 10.68 -9.22 -0.14
N PHE A 384 10.83 -10.53 0.05
CA PHE A 384 12.01 -11.04 0.73
C PHE A 384 13.21 -11.05 -0.23
N PRO A 385 14.37 -10.46 0.16
CA PRO A 385 15.58 -10.59 -0.63
C PRO A 385 16.28 -11.90 -0.29
N THR A 386 17.11 -12.42 -1.19
CA THR A 386 18.09 -13.44 -0.82
C THR A 386 19.13 -12.80 0.11
N VAL A 387 19.09 -13.07 1.42
CA VAL A 387 20.03 -12.51 2.42
C VAL A 387 21.48 -12.88 2.10
N GLY A 388 21.71 -14.05 1.50
CA GLY A 388 23.01 -14.55 1.05
C GLY A 388 23.70 -13.69 -0.01
N SER A 389 22.96 -12.82 -0.72
CA SER A 389 23.51 -11.85 -1.68
C SER A 389 23.82 -10.47 -1.06
N SER A 390 23.59 -10.28 0.25
CA SER A 390 23.81 -8.98 0.90
C SER A 390 25.26 -8.49 0.73
N PRO A 391 25.47 -7.21 0.35
CA PRO A 391 26.80 -6.61 0.18
C PRO A 391 27.71 -6.75 1.41
N LEU A 392 27.12 -6.86 2.60
CA LEU A 392 27.84 -7.03 3.86
C LEU A 392 28.63 -8.35 3.90
N PHE A 393 28.10 -9.42 3.29
CA PHE A 393 28.73 -10.75 3.23
C PHE A 393 29.66 -10.92 2.02
N THR A 394 29.62 -10.01 1.05
CA THR A 394 30.45 -10.06 -0.16
C THR A 394 31.68 -9.17 -0.08
N HIS A 395 31.72 -8.20 0.85
CA HIS A 395 32.84 -7.28 1.03
C HIS A 395 34.15 -7.99 1.45
N TRP A 396 35.27 -7.61 0.83
CA TRP A 396 36.55 -8.32 0.92
C TRP A 396 37.15 -8.36 2.34
N VAL A 397 36.96 -7.29 3.12
CA VAL A 397 37.46 -7.19 4.51
C VAL A 397 36.82 -8.26 5.39
N PHE A 398 35.51 -8.49 5.27
CA PHE A 398 34.78 -9.44 6.12
C PHE A 398 34.99 -10.89 5.71
N LYS A 399 35.40 -11.16 4.47
CA LYS A 399 35.75 -12.53 4.02
C LYS A 399 36.94 -13.14 4.78
N LYS A 400 37.82 -12.30 5.34
CA LYS A 400 39.02 -12.75 6.07
C LYS A 400 38.74 -13.12 7.53
N ILE A 401 37.58 -12.77 8.09
CA ILE A 401 37.25 -13.01 9.50
C ILE A 401 36.46 -14.33 9.62
N PRO A 402 36.92 -15.34 10.39
CA PRO A 402 36.26 -16.65 10.48
C PRO A 402 34.79 -16.59 10.94
N VAL A 403 34.46 -15.72 11.89
CA VAL A 403 33.09 -15.52 12.39
C VAL A 403 32.14 -15.06 11.29
N PHE A 404 32.58 -14.21 10.37
CA PHE A 404 31.77 -13.77 9.24
C PHE A 404 31.50 -14.89 8.22
N LYS A 405 32.39 -15.88 8.09
CA LYS A 405 32.11 -17.08 7.28
C LYS A 405 30.98 -17.92 7.90
N ILE A 406 30.98 -18.07 9.22
CA ILE A 406 29.92 -18.79 9.95
C ILE A 406 28.59 -18.04 9.83
N LEU A 407 28.58 -16.71 10.01
CA LEU A 407 27.37 -15.89 9.87
C LEU A 407 26.84 -15.88 8.44
N ARG A 408 27.71 -15.88 7.43
CA ARG A 408 27.29 -16.01 6.04
C ARG A 408 26.68 -17.39 5.77
N LEU A 409 27.29 -18.44 6.30
CA LEU A 409 26.77 -19.81 6.18
C LEU A 409 25.39 -19.93 6.85
N SER A 410 25.23 -19.38 8.06
CA SER A 410 23.96 -19.40 8.77
C SER A 410 22.89 -18.55 8.07
N ALA A 411 23.25 -17.39 7.51
CA ALA A 411 22.33 -16.58 6.71
C ALA A 411 21.90 -17.30 5.42
N THR A 412 22.84 -17.95 4.73
CA THR A 412 22.56 -18.75 3.52
C THR A 412 21.67 -19.95 3.86
N TYR A 413 21.94 -20.63 4.97
CA TYR A 413 21.11 -21.73 5.46
C TYR A 413 19.71 -21.25 5.83
N ALA A 414 19.60 -20.12 6.52
CA ALA A 414 18.32 -19.51 6.83
C ALA A 414 17.54 -19.21 5.56
N ASP A 415 18.15 -18.59 4.55
CA ASP A 415 17.48 -18.34 3.26
C ASP A 415 17.00 -19.62 2.58
N LEU A 416 17.81 -20.67 2.60
CA LEU A 416 17.44 -21.96 2.02
C LEU A 416 16.24 -22.56 2.75
N VAL A 417 16.25 -22.55 4.10
CA VAL A 417 15.12 -23.03 4.91
C VAL A 417 13.87 -22.20 4.64
N ARG A 418 13.99 -20.88 4.53
CA ARG A 418 12.87 -19.99 4.22
C ARG A 418 12.32 -20.26 2.83
N GLN A 419 13.18 -20.37 1.82
CA GLN A 419 12.76 -20.64 0.45
C GLN A 419 12.06 -22.00 0.35
N ALA A 420 12.63 -23.04 0.97
CA ALA A 420 12.01 -24.35 1.04
C ALA A 420 10.62 -24.30 1.70
N ARG A 421 10.46 -23.51 2.77
CA ARG A 421 9.17 -23.31 3.44
C ARG A 421 8.16 -22.60 2.53
N ILE A 422 8.56 -21.52 1.86
CA ILE A 422 7.69 -20.81 0.90
C ILE A 422 7.25 -21.75 -0.22
N ASP A 423 8.16 -22.58 -0.74
CA ASP A 423 7.86 -23.54 -1.80
C ASP A 423 6.95 -24.67 -1.31
N GLU A 424 7.14 -25.16 -0.08
CA GLU A 424 6.21 -26.09 0.57
C GLU A 424 4.81 -25.49 0.73
N HIS A 425 4.74 -24.22 1.17
CA HIS A 425 3.48 -23.50 1.32
C HIS A 425 2.76 -23.38 -0.03
N LYS A 426 3.46 -22.97 -1.09
CA LYS A 426 2.92 -22.90 -2.45
C LYS A 426 2.48 -24.25 -2.97
N GLY A 427 3.29 -25.30 -2.77
CA GLY A 427 2.95 -26.67 -3.14
C GLY A 427 1.68 -27.16 -2.45
N THR A 428 1.49 -26.80 -1.18
CA THR A 428 0.26 -27.12 -0.44
C THR A 428 -0.96 -26.42 -1.04
N LEU A 429 -0.85 -25.13 -1.39
CA LEU A 429 -1.94 -24.40 -2.02
C LEU A 429 -2.26 -24.93 -3.42
N ALA A 430 -1.23 -25.25 -4.22
CA ALA A 430 -1.38 -25.74 -5.60
C ALA A 430 -2.09 -27.10 -5.69
N ARG A 431 -2.03 -27.92 -4.62
CA ARG A 431 -2.75 -29.20 -4.54
C ARG A 431 -4.26 -29.02 -4.36
N ASP A 432 -4.72 -27.88 -3.85
CA ASP A 432 -6.14 -27.59 -3.71
C ASP A 432 -6.68 -26.80 -4.92
N LYS A 433 -7.44 -27.47 -5.78
CA LYS A 433 -8.06 -26.88 -6.99
C LYS A 433 -9.01 -25.72 -6.70
N GLN A 434 -9.44 -25.55 -5.45
CA GLN A 434 -10.31 -24.44 -5.04
C GLN A 434 -9.52 -23.21 -4.60
N VAL A 435 -8.19 -23.31 -4.52
CA VAL A 435 -7.30 -22.22 -4.16
C VAL A 435 -6.58 -21.73 -5.41
N THR A 436 -6.50 -20.41 -5.56
CA THR A 436 -5.66 -19.76 -6.56
C THR A 436 -4.75 -18.79 -5.85
N GLN A 437 -3.45 -18.80 -6.19
CA GLN A 437 -2.48 -17.88 -5.65
C GLN A 437 -1.87 -17.06 -6.78
N TRP A 438 -1.88 -15.74 -6.62
CA TRP A 438 -1.23 -14.79 -7.50
C TRP A 438 -0.08 -14.15 -6.72
N GLU A 439 1.14 -14.30 -7.19
CA GLU A 439 2.32 -13.74 -6.53
C GLU A 439 2.85 -12.53 -7.30
N LEU A 440 3.12 -11.47 -6.56
CA LEU A 440 3.94 -10.35 -7.01
C LEU A 440 5.26 -10.38 -6.26
N LYS A 441 6.37 -10.45 -6.99
CA LYS A 441 7.73 -10.47 -6.44
C LYS A 441 8.41 -9.15 -6.70
N LEU A 442 9.01 -8.55 -5.69
CA LEU A 442 9.87 -7.39 -5.91
C LEU A 442 11.24 -7.89 -6.41
N PRO A 443 11.72 -7.43 -7.59
CA PRO A 443 13.03 -7.84 -8.10
C PRO A 443 14.14 -7.44 -7.11
N ASP A 444 15.26 -8.16 -7.16
CA ASP A 444 16.43 -7.78 -6.36
C ASP A 444 16.98 -6.45 -6.87
N THR A 445 16.81 -5.41 -6.07
CA THR A 445 17.30 -4.06 -6.37
C THR A 445 18.72 -3.84 -5.85
N GLY A 446 19.37 -4.86 -5.28
CA GLY A 446 20.64 -4.79 -4.54
C GLY A 446 20.51 -4.00 -3.23
N SER A 447 19.28 -3.76 -2.79
CA SER A 447 18.97 -2.89 -1.66
C SER A 447 18.83 -3.74 -0.40
N GLY A 448 19.71 -3.53 0.58
CA GLY A 448 19.62 -4.21 1.87
C GLY A 448 18.32 -3.90 2.62
N ILE A 449 17.94 -4.80 3.54
CA ILE A 449 16.68 -4.76 4.32
C ILE A 449 16.55 -3.49 5.20
N VAL A 450 17.65 -2.78 5.46
CA VAL A 450 17.72 -1.61 6.37
C VAL A 450 18.15 -0.33 5.63
N ASN A 451 18.40 -0.37 4.32
CA ASN A 451 18.89 0.80 3.59
C ASN A 451 17.74 1.77 3.23
N THR A 452 17.47 2.75 4.10
CA THR A 452 16.43 3.76 3.88
C THR A 452 16.67 4.61 2.63
N LYS A 453 17.93 4.78 2.19
CA LYS A 453 18.24 5.51 0.95
C LYS A 453 17.78 4.78 -0.32
N ALA A 454 17.47 3.49 -0.23
CA ALA A 454 16.95 2.70 -1.34
C ALA A 454 15.43 2.81 -1.51
N ILE A 455 14.71 3.46 -0.59
CA ILE A 455 13.24 3.53 -0.60
C ILE A 455 12.68 4.04 -1.96
N PRO A 456 13.18 5.14 -2.55
CA PRO A 456 12.68 5.60 -3.85
C PRO A 456 12.83 4.55 -4.96
N LYS A 457 14.01 3.90 -5.03
CA LYS A 457 14.31 2.85 -6.01
C LYS A 457 13.44 1.60 -5.81
N ILE A 458 13.15 1.24 -4.56
CA ILE A 458 12.25 0.13 -4.20
C ILE A 458 10.84 0.42 -4.69
N ILE A 459 10.31 1.61 -4.43
CA ILE A 459 8.97 2.04 -4.86
C ILE A 459 8.89 2.01 -6.40
N GLU A 460 9.89 2.57 -7.08
CA GLU A 460 9.95 2.60 -8.55
C GLU A 460 10.00 1.17 -9.13
N ALA A 461 10.89 0.32 -8.62
CA ALA A 461 11.01 -1.06 -9.06
C ALA A 461 9.72 -1.87 -8.82
N ALA A 462 9.03 -1.62 -7.70
CA ALA A 462 7.74 -2.24 -7.41
C ALA A 462 6.67 -1.85 -8.43
N ARG A 463 6.56 -0.55 -8.74
CA ARG A 463 5.56 -0.04 -9.69
C ARG A 463 5.71 -0.65 -11.08
N THR A 464 6.93 -0.69 -11.60
CA THR A 464 7.19 -1.27 -12.93
C THR A 464 7.00 -2.79 -12.89
N SER A 465 7.66 -3.48 -11.95
CA SER A 465 7.67 -4.94 -11.95
C SER A 465 6.32 -5.56 -11.59
N PHE A 466 5.55 -4.95 -10.69
CA PHE A 466 4.22 -5.48 -10.34
C PHE A 466 3.25 -5.32 -11.49
N TYR A 467 3.36 -4.25 -12.28
CA TYR A 467 2.55 -4.07 -13.48
C TYR A 467 2.73 -5.23 -14.46
N ASP A 468 3.99 -5.51 -14.81
CA ASP A 468 4.35 -6.55 -15.76
C ASP A 468 3.89 -7.93 -15.27
N GLN A 469 4.04 -8.20 -13.96
CA GLN A 469 3.57 -9.44 -13.35
C GLN A 469 2.04 -9.55 -13.34
N LEU A 470 1.31 -8.46 -13.10
CA LEU A 470 -0.16 -8.45 -13.19
C LEU A 470 -0.63 -8.69 -14.63
N LEU A 471 0.07 -8.16 -15.64
CA LEU A 471 -0.20 -8.45 -17.05
C LEU A 471 0.06 -9.93 -17.37
N ALA A 472 1.16 -10.49 -16.87
CA ALA A 472 1.46 -11.91 -17.04
C ALA A 472 0.39 -12.81 -16.37
N ILE A 473 -0.06 -12.43 -15.17
CA ILE A 473 -1.17 -13.10 -14.49
C ILE A 473 -2.42 -13.04 -15.37
N GLU A 474 -2.84 -11.86 -15.81
CA GLU A 474 -4.01 -11.66 -16.68
C GLU A 474 -3.96 -12.52 -17.96
N ALA A 475 -2.79 -12.56 -18.62
CA ALA A 475 -2.59 -13.37 -19.81
C ALA A 475 -2.74 -14.87 -19.54
N SER A 476 -2.30 -15.33 -18.37
CA SER A 476 -2.40 -16.73 -17.95
C SER A 476 -3.82 -17.17 -17.54
N LEU A 477 -4.72 -16.23 -17.26
CA LEU A 477 -6.10 -16.56 -16.92
C LEU A 477 -6.83 -17.06 -18.16
N SER A 478 -7.39 -18.27 -18.08
CA SER A 478 -8.37 -18.77 -19.04
C SER A 478 -9.72 -18.07 -18.92
#